data_AF-A0A1L7WQF3-F1
#
_entry.id   AF-A0A1L7WQF3-F1
#
_cell.length_a   1.000
_cell.length_b   1.000
_cell.length_c   1.000
_cell.angle_alpha   90.00
_cell.angle_beta   90.00
_cell.angle_gamma   90.00
#
_symmetry.space_group_name_H-M   'P 1'
#
loop_
_entity.id
_entity.type
_entity.pdbx_description
1 polymer ?
#
loop_
_entity_poly.entity_id
_entity_poly.type
_entity_poly.pdbx_seq_one_letter_code
_entity_poly.pdbx_strand_id
1 'polypeptide(L)'
;MKAERGVYSAIGTGAAPQIFYFESQSFWYLVFQNGNAAYSTNKDISNPAGWSVPTNFFSGTPSILTANIGSGYWVDMRTIRDSSQCYLFSSDDNGYLYRSQTSLANFPNGMGSTVIALSDTEYLLMVEVIGSDGYRYFRSWTGTSLAHTDSNPFARSTNVVFSGTAWTKSISHGEMIRTKVNQAMTISPCNLRYLYQGVSPSAGGDYNAFPWKLGFLTQTNSAC
;
A
#
# COMPACT_ATOMS: atom_id res chain seq x y z
N MET A 1 5.44 -23.81 -23.11
CA MET A 1 4.15 -23.12 -23.33
C MET A 1 4.04 -22.00 -22.31
N LYS A 2 4.04 -20.74 -22.76
CA LYS A 2 3.70 -19.61 -21.89
C LYS A 2 2.18 -19.58 -21.80
N ALA A 3 1.62 -19.87 -20.64
CA ALA A 3 0.21 -19.61 -20.39
C ALA A 3 0.04 -18.10 -20.23
N GLU A 4 -0.32 -17.41 -21.31
CA GLU A 4 -0.79 -16.04 -21.23
C GLU A 4 -2.19 -16.07 -20.60
N ARG A 5 -2.25 -15.77 -19.30
CA ARG A 5 -3.53 -15.56 -18.61
C ARG A 5 -4.08 -14.21 -19.04
N GLY A 6 -5.02 -14.22 -19.99
CA GLY A 6 -5.90 -13.08 -20.21
C GLY A 6 -6.77 -12.87 -18.97
N VAL A 7 -6.59 -11.74 -18.28
CA VAL A 7 -7.46 -11.31 -17.17
C VAL A 7 -8.26 -10.13 -17.66
N TYR A 8 -9.53 -10.33 -17.95
CA TYR A 8 -10.48 -9.23 -18.11
C TYR A 8 -10.90 -8.80 -16.71
N SER A 9 -10.52 -7.59 -16.30
CA SER A 9 -10.94 -6.99 -15.03
C SER A 9 -12.08 -6.02 -15.31
N ALA A 10 -13.21 -6.17 -14.61
CA ALA A 10 -14.32 -5.21 -14.64
C ALA A 10 -13.93 -3.82 -14.05
N ILE A 11 -12.74 -3.72 -13.46
CA ILE A 11 -12.25 -2.53 -12.74
C ILE A 11 -11.66 -1.47 -13.68
N GLY A 12 -11.47 -1.77 -14.97
CA GLY A 12 -10.87 -0.83 -15.92
C GLY A 12 -9.39 -0.52 -15.60
N THR A 13 -8.95 0.72 -15.81
CA THR A 13 -7.59 1.17 -15.43
C THR A 13 -7.51 1.41 -13.92
N GLY A 14 -6.76 0.57 -13.21
CA GLY A 14 -6.49 0.73 -11.78
C GLY A 14 -5.10 0.21 -11.42
N ALA A 15 -4.47 0.82 -10.40
CA ALA A 15 -3.15 0.45 -9.91
C ALA A 15 -3.07 0.48 -8.38
N ALA A 16 -2.02 -0.12 -7.82
CA ALA A 16 -1.70 -0.16 -6.39
C ALA A 16 -2.89 -0.60 -5.48
N PRO A 17 -3.42 -1.82 -5.65
CA PRO A 17 -4.58 -2.27 -4.89
C PRO A 17 -4.28 -2.49 -3.40
N GLN A 18 -5.32 -2.35 -2.57
CA GLN A 18 -5.42 -2.82 -1.20
C GLN A 18 -6.75 -3.56 -1.04
N ILE A 19 -6.73 -4.74 -0.41
CA ILE A 19 -7.94 -5.54 -0.21
C ILE A 19 -8.22 -5.79 1.28
N PHE A 20 -9.48 -5.66 1.70
CA PHE A 20 -9.91 -6.02 3.05
C PHE A 20 -11.41 -6.32 3.07
N TYR A 21 -11.85 -7.08 4.09
CA TYR A 21 -13.26 -7.32 4.34
C TYR A 21 -13.81 -6.25 5.28
N PHE A 22 -14.93 -5.63 4.94
CA PHE A 22 -15.62 -4.65 5.79
C PHE A 22 -16.82 -5.31 6.46
N GLU A 23 -16.63 -5.72 7.72
CA GLU A 23 -17.52 -6.66 8.42
C GLU A 23 -18.96 -6.18 8.52
N SER A 24 -19.18 -4.93 8.96
CA SER A 24 -20.54 -4.39 9.19
C SER A 24 -21.39 -4.25 7.93
N GLN A 25 -20.74 -4.28 6.75
CA GLN A 25 -21.41 -4.22 5.45
C GLN A 25 -21.40 -5.58 4.73
N SER A 26 -20.63 -6.53 5.27
CA SER A 26 -20.42 -7.86 4.70
C SER A 26 -19.98 -7.80 3.23
N PHE A 27 -18.99 -6.96 2.93
CA PHE A 27 -18.38 -6.81 1.60
C PHE A 27 -16.87 -6.81 1.69
N TRP A 28 -16.22 -7.42 0.73
CA TRP A 28 -14.83 -7.12 0.40
C TRP A 28 -14.74 -5.76 -0.30
N TYR A 29 -13.72 -5.00 0.06
CA TYR A 29 -13.33 -3.76 -0.58
C TYR A 29 -11.99 -3.97 -1.27
N LEU A 30 -11.90 -3.52 -2.52
CA LEU A 30 -10.66 -3.35 -3.26
C LEU A 30 -10.46 -1.86 -3.49
N VAL A 31 -9.54 -1.26 -2.75
CA VAL A 31 -9.17 0.15 -2.85
C VAL A 31 -7.98 0.29 -3.79
N PHE A 32 -7.99 1.25 -4.70
CA PHE A 32 -6.94 1.45 -5.71
C PHE A 32 -6.97 2.89 -6.26
N GLN A 33 -5.98 3.24 -7.09
CA GLN A 33 -5.97 4.52 -7.80
C GLN A 33 -6.46 4.36 -9.25
N ASN A 34 -7.22 5.33 -9.75
CA ASN A 34 -7.67 5.42 -11.15
C ASN A 34 -7.49 6.84 -11.73
N GLY A 35 -6.61 7.65 -11.12
CA GLY A 35 -6.55 9.11 -11.26
C GLY A 35 -7.24 9.85 -10.11
N ASN A 36 -8.11 9.15 -9.37
CA ASN A 36 -8.64 9.52 -8.05
C ASN A 36 -8.37 8.36 -7.07
N ALA A 37 -8.74 8.53 -5.81
CA ALA A 37 -8.87 7.43 -4.86
C ALA A 37 -10.19 6.69 -5.11
N ALA A 38 -10.11 5.41 -5.48
CA ALA A 38 -11.24 4.61 -5.90
C ALA A 38 -11.39 3.32 -5.09
N TYR A 39 -12.57 2.74 -5.15
CA TYR A 39 -12.86 1.42 -4.63
C TYR A 39 -13.87 0.65 -5.48
N SER A 40 -13.78 -0.66 -5.38
CA SER A 40 -14.80 -1.61 -5.82
C SER A 40 -15.19 -2.51 -4.64
N THR A 41 -16.41 -3.04 -4.67
CA THR A 41 -16.89 -3.99 -3.64
C THR A 41 -17.21 -5.35 -4.25
N ASN A 42 -17.16 -6.40 -3.43
CA ASN A 42 -17.51 -7.75 -3.83
C ASN A 42 -18.01 -8.56 -2.62
N LYS A 43 -19.03 -9.41 -2.80
CA LYS A 43 -19.49 -10.31 -1.73
C LYS A 43 -18.57 -11.52 -1.54
N ASP A 44 -17.84 -11.91 -2.58
CA ASP A 44 -17.01 -13.11 -2.59
C ASP A 44 -15.67 -12.82 -3.27
N ILE A 45 -14.60 -12.77 -2.47
CA ILE A 45 -13.23 -12.55 -2.94
C ILE A 45 -12.76 -13.61 -3.94
N SER A 46 -13.34 -14.82 -3.92
CA SER A 46 -12.99 -15.90 -4.84
C SER A 46 -13.61 -15.72 -6.24
N ASN A 47 -14.55 -14.78 -6.38
CA ASN A 47 -15.19 -14.43 -7.64
C ASN A 47 -14.60 -13.12 -8.21
N PRO A 48 -13.53 -13.17 -9.04
CA PRO A 48 -12.92 -11.97 -9.62
C PRO A 48 -13.84 -11.23 -10.61
N ALA A 49 -14.88 -11.87 -11.14
CA ALA A 49 -15.85 -11.21 -12.00
C ALA A 49 -16.91 -10.42 -11.21
N GLY A 50 -16.97 -10.58 -9.89
CA GLY A 50 -17.96 -9.97 -9.00
C GLY A 50 -17.61 -8.57 -8.49
N TRP A 51 -16.46 -8.01 -8.86
CA TRP A 51 -16.09 -6.65 -8.44
C TRP A 51 -16.99 -5.60 -9.11
N SER A 52 -17.56 -4.72 -8.30
CA SER A 52 -18.37 -3.60 -8.78
C SER A 52 -17.58 -2.66 -9.69
N VAL A 53 -18.29 -1.90 -10.53
CA VAL A 53 -17.71 -0.75 -11.24
C VAL A 53 -17.04 0.20 -10.22
N PRO A 54 -15.86 0.76 -10.54
CA PRO A 54 -15.15 1.68 -9.64
C PRO A 54 -16.02 2.86 -9.19
N THR A 55 -15.97 3.17 -7.90
CA THR A 55 -16.53 4.41 -7.32
C THR A 55 -15.42 5.17 -6.61
N ASN A 56 -15.44 6.51 -6.68
CA ASN A 56 -14.40 7.33 -6.07
C ASN A 56 -14.79 7.76 -4.65
N PHE A 57 -13.80 7.84 -3.76
CA PHE A 57 -13.95 8.40 -2.40
C PHE A 57 -14.17 9.91 -2.43
N PHE A 58 -13.66 10.60 -3.45
CA PHE A 58 -13.76 12.04 -3.61
C PHE A 58 -14.40 12.39 -4.96
N SER A 59 -15.16 13.48 -5.00
CA SER A 59 -15.69 14.04 -6.26
C SER A 59 -14.59 14.63 -7.16
N GLY A 60 -13.42 14.94 -6.60
CA GLY A 60 -12.24 15.40 -7.29
C GLY A 60 -11.03 15.42 -6.36
N THR A 61 -9.86 15.77 -6.89
CA THR A 61 -8.62 15.85 -6.10
C THR A 61 -8.74 16.91 -4.99
N PRO A 62 -8.50 16.55 -3.71
CA PRO A 62 -8.52 17.52 -2.62
C PRO A 62 -7.56 18.70 -2.86
N SER A 63 -7.98 19.91 -2.48
CA SER A 63 -7.22 21.14 -2.77
C SER A 63 -5.81 21.16 -2.16
N ILE A 64 -5.63 20.57 -0.98
CA ILE A 64 -4.32 20.44 -0.33
C ILE A 64 -3.37 19.58 -1.17
N LEU A 65 -3.85 18.53 -1.85
CA LEU A 65 -3.02 17.74 -2.76
C LEU A 65 -2.66 18.59 -3.98
N THR A 66 -3.63 19.24 -4.62
CA THR A 66 -3.38 20.10 -5.80
C THR A 66 -2.36 21.20 -5.51
N ALA A 67 -2.34 21.74 -4.28
CA ALA A 67 -1.41 22.79 -3.87
C ALA A 67 0.02 22.29 -3.62
N ASN A 68 0.22 21.00 -3.34
CA ASN A 68 1.51 20.45 -2.86
C ASN A 68 2.11 19.38 -3.79
N ILE A 69 1.34 18.79 -4.71
CA ILE A 69 1.76 17.67 -5.57
C ILE A 69 2.89 18.02 -6.55
N GLY A 70 3.04 19.28 -6.94
CA GLY A 70 4.06 19.69 -7.91
C GLY A 70 3.99 18.90 -9.21
N SER A 71 5.09 18.23 -9.59
CA SER A 71 5.17 17.34 -10.76
C SER A 71 4.95 15.86 -10.43
N GLY A 72 4.52 15.54 -9.20
CA GLY A 72 4.28 14.19 -8.74
C GLY A 72 2.91 13.63 -9.18
N TYR A 73 2.50 12.53 -8.54
CA TYR A 73 1.30 11.78 -8.87
C TYR A 73 0.53 11.41 -7.60
N TRP A 74 -0.80 11.54 -7.62
CA TRP A 74 -1.64 11.11 -6.51
C TRP A 74 -1.83 9.59 -6.54
N VAL A 75 -1.17 8.88 -5.62
CA VAL A 75 -0.98 7.43 -5.70
C VAL A 75 -1.12 6.74 -4.33
N ASP A 76 -1.15 5.42 -4.36
CA ASP A 76 -1.00 4.51 -3.22
C ASP A 76 -2.04 4.69 -2.12
N MET A 77 -3.30 4.53 -2.51
CA MET A 77 -4.46 4.62 -1.64
C MET A 77 -4.46 3.50 -0.60
N ARG A 78 -4.43 3.85 0.70
CA ARG A 78 -4.44 2.88 1.82
C ARG A 78 -5.51 3.23 2.85
N THR A 79 -6.39 2.28 3.13
CA THR A 79 -7.43 2.39 4.16
C THR A 79 -7.08 1.57 5.40
N ILE A 80 -7.43 2.12 6.56
CA ILE A 80 -7.41 1.47 7.88
C ILE A 80 -8.49 2.11 8.75
N ARG A 81 -8.95 1.44 9.80
CA ARG A 81 -9.87 2.01 10.79
C ARG A 81 -9.42 1.79 12.22
N ASP A 82 -9.85 2.68 13.11
CA ASP A 82 -9.84 2.46 14.56
C ASP A 82 -11.25 2.05 15.05
N SER A 83 -11.58 2.20 16.33
CA SER A 83 -12.90 1.84 16.85
C SER A 83 -14.07 2.72 16.35
N SER A 84 -13.80 3.91 15.81
CA SER A 84 -14.82 4.92 15.47
C SER A 84 -14.66 5.54 14.08
N GLN A 85 -13.45 5.61 13.53
CA GLN A 85 -13.13 6.28 12.28
C GLN A 85 -12.48 5.33 11.28
N CYS A 86 -12.80 5.54 10.00
CA CYS A 86 -12.03 5.05 8.86
C CYS A 86 -11.11 6.15 8.35
N TYR A 87 -9.87 5.78 8.04
CA TYR A 87 -8.84 6.65 7.52
C TYR A 87 -8.47 6.22 6.10
N LEU A 88 -8.29 7.19 5.21
CA LEU A 88 -7.75 6.99 3.87
C LEU A 88 -6.46 7.78 3.73
N PHE A 89 -5.36 7.07 3.54
CA PHE A 89 -4.04 7.61 3.28
C PHE A 89 -3.74 7.57 1.77
N SER A 90 -2.92 8.51 1.32
CA SER A 90 -2.40 8.55 -0.06
C SER A 90 -1.11 9.37 -0.12
N SER A 91 -0.32 9.18 -1.16
CA SER A 91 0.94 9.89 -1.40
C SER A 91 0.84 10.74 -2.67
N ASP A 92 1.79 11.66 -2.86
CA ASP A 92 1.85 12.52 -4.07
C ASP A 92 3.14 12.41 -4.90
N ASP A 93 4.03 11.45 -4.60
CA ASP A 93 5.39 11.37 -5.16
C ASP A 93 6.23 12.66 -5.00
N ASN A 94 5.81 13.57 -4.12
CA ASN A 94 6.47 14.84 -3.83
C ASN A 94 6.77 15.02 -2.33
N GLY A 95 6.81 13.90 -1.60
CA GLY A 95 7.24 13.84 -0.20
C GLY A 95 6.13 14.04 0.82
N TYR A 96 4.87 14.15 0.40
CA TYR A 96 3.75 14.28 1.33
C TYR A 96 2.93 12.98 1.42
N LEU A 97 2.64 12.60 2.67
CA LEU A 97 1.65 11.60 3.00
C LEU A 97 0.39 12.34 3.47
N TYR A 98 -0.73 12.09 2.82
CA TYR A 98 -2.03 12.69 3.14
C TYR A 98 -2.89 11.72 3.92
N ARG A 99 -3.81 12.24 4.73
CA ARG A 99 -4.84 11.48 5.44
C ARG A 99 -6.17 12.21 5.40
N SER A 100 -7.23 11.50 5.05
CA SER A 100 -8.62 11.90 5.21
C SER A 100 -9.31 10.92 6.15
N GLN A 101 -10.46 11.30 6.71
CA GLN A 101 -11.21 10.44 7.61
C GLN A 101 -12.72 10.58 7.45
N THR A 102 -13.45 9.53 7.78
CA THR A 102 -14.91 9.49 7.91
C THR A 102 -15.28 8.56 9.06
N SER A 103 -16.51 8.66 9.57
CA SER A 103 -16.96 7.72 10.60
C SER A 103 -17.08 6.30 10.06
N LEU A 104 -16.85 5.31 10.92
CA LEU A 104 -16.98 3.90 10.57
C LEU A 104 -18.37 3.58 10.00
N ALA A 105 -19.41 4.24 10.51
CA ALA A 105 -20.78 4.10 10.04
C ALA A 105 -21.03 4.72 8.65
N ASN A 106 -20.27 5.75 8.27
CA ASN A 106 -20.46 6.48 7.02
C ASN A 106 -19.57 5.98 5.87
N PHE A 107 -18.49 5.26 6.19
CA PHE A 107 -17.61 4.65 5.20
C PHE A 107 -18.42 3.81 4.17
N PRO A 108 -18.14 3.89 2.85
CA PRO A 108 -17.02 4.57 2.19
C PRO A 108 -17.27 6.06 1.90
N ASN A 109 -18.38 6.63 2.33
CA ASN A 109 -18.77 8.00 2.02
C ASN A 109 -18.17 9.02 3.01
N GLY A 110 -18.21 10.28 2.61
CA GLY A 110 -17.95 11.43 3.49
C GLY A 110 -16.52 11.50 4.02
N MET A 111 -15.53 11.08 3.21
CA MET A 111 -14.13 11.40 3.49
C MET A 111 -13.99 12.92 3.64
N GLY A 112 -13.69 13.36 4.86
CA GLY A 112 -13.63 14.77 5.23
C GLY A 112 -12.36 15.48 4.75
N SER A 113 -12.07 16.62 5.37
CA SER A 113 -10.89 17.42 5.06
C SER A 113 -9.61 16.59 5.10
N THR A 114 -8.82 16.72 4.04
CA THR A 114 -7.54 16.03 3.90
C THR A 114 -6.44 16.84 4.56
N VAL A 115 -5.58 16.19 5.33
CA VAL A 115 -4.44 16.81 6.01
C VAL A 115 -3.14 16.12 5.63
N ILE A 116 -2.00 16.80 5.75
CA ILE A 116 -0.69 16.16 5.71
C ILE A 116 -0.51 15.39 7.02
N ALA A 117 -0.29 14.08 6.92
CA ALA A 117 -0.27 13.16 8.05
C ALA A 117 1.08 13.18 8.78
N LEU A 118 1.01 13.14 10.11
CA LEU A 118 2.14 12.96 11.03
C LEU A 118 1.94 11.63 11.79
N SER A 119 3.01 11.09 12.40
CA SER A 119 3.09 9.76 13.02
C SER A 119 2.11 9.51 14.18
N ASP A 120 1.79 8.24 14.45
CA ASP A 120 0.95 7.74 15.56
C ASP A 120 1.72 6.72 16.46
N THR A 121 1.28 6.51 17.71
CA THR A 121 1.89 5.59 18.69
C THR A 121 1.43 4.14 18.62
N GLU A 122 0.24 3.85 18.09
CA GLU A 122 -0.35 2.50 18.13
C GLU A 122 -0.26 1.76 16.78
N TYR A 123 0.05 2.47 15.71
CA TYR A 123 0.03 1.94 14.35
C TYR A 123 1.43 1.91 13.72
N LEU A 124 1.69 0.85 12.95
CA LEU A 124 2.88 0.75 12.11
C LEU A 124 2.65 1.46 10.79
N LEU A 125 3.32 2.59 10.62
CA LEU A 125 3.45 3.25 9.32
C LEU A 125 4.67 2.69 8.59
N MET A 126 4.50 2.29 7.33
CA MET A 126 5.60 1.93 6.42
C MET A 126 5.53 2.79 5.17
N VAL A 127 6.65 3.39 4.78
CA VAL A 127 6.75 4.25 3.59
C VAL A 127 7.96 3.83 2.76
N GLU A 128 7.74 3.63 1.46
CA GLU A 128 8.81 3.37 0.49
C GLU A 128 9.62 4.64 0.27
N VAL A 129 10.94 4.49 0.17
CA VAL A 129 11.90 5.57 -0.12
C VAL A 129 12.90 5.11 -1.17
N ILE A 130 13.34 6.04 -2.01
CA ILE A 130 14.49 5.87 -2.89
C ILE A 130 15.74 6.23 -2.11
N GLY A 131 16.60 5.25 -1.85
CA GLY A 131 17.87 5.46 -1.16
C GLY A 131 18.85 6.30 -1.97
N SER A 132 19.90 6.77 -1.30
CA SER A 132 21.01 7.51 -1.94
C SER A 132 21.70 6.72 -3.06
N ASP A 133 21.59 5.39 -3.05
CA ASP A 133 22.07 4.47 -4.07
C ASP A 133 21.06 4.18 -5.19
N GLY A 134 19.91 4.87 -5.20
CA GLY A 134 18.86 4.73 -6.20
C GLY A 134 17.95 3.50 -6.01
N TYR A 135 18.20 2.65 -5.02
CA TYR A 135 17.39 1.46 -4.75
C TYR A 135 16.27 1.75 -3.75
N ARG A 136 15.15 1.03 -3.94
CA ARG A 136 13.95 1.18 -3.10
C ARG A 136 14.11 0.44 -1.78
N TYR A 137 13.64 1.04 -0.70
CA TYR A 137 13.59 0.41 0.62
C TYR A 137 12.44 0.98 1.45
N PHE A 138 12.10 0.34 2.57
CA PHE A 138 11.06 0.81 3.48
C PHE A 138 11.63 1.44 4.75
N ARG A 139 11.08 2.59 5.10
CA ARG A 139 11.16 3.20 6.43
C ARG A 139 9.91 2.85 7.23
N SER A 140 10.00 2.85 8.55
CA SER A 140 8.87 2.61 9.44
C SER A 140 8.87 3.46 10.70
N TRP A 141 7.66 3.74 11.20
CA TRP A 141 7.38 4.51 12.41
C TRP A 141 6.27 3.84 13.21
N THR A 142 6.48 3.68 14.50
CA THR A 142 5.47 3.29 15.52
C THR A 142 5.81 4.03 16.80
N GLY A 143 5.02 5.03 17.19
CA GLY A 143 5.29 5.82 18.40
C GLY A 143 6.71 6.33 18.48
N THR A 144 7.51 5.79 19.40
CA THR A 144 8.92 6.13 19.59
C THR A 144 9.90 5.19 18.85
N SER A 145 9.44 4.05 18.35
CA SER A 145 10.28 3.07 17.64
C SER A 145 10.32 3.41 16.16
N LEU A 146 11.53 3.67 15.64
CA LEU A 146 11.73 4.18 14.29
C LEU A 146 12.82 3.38 13.55
N ALA A 147 12.47 2.76 12.44
CA ALA A 147 13.43 2.21 11.47
C ALA A 147 13.38 3.03 10.19
N HIS A 148 13.96 4.22 10.23
CA HIS A 148 13.68 5.33 9.32
C HIS A 148 14.94 5.97 8.72
N THR A 149 16.06 5.25 8.69
CA THR A 149 17.31 5.72 8.06
C THR A 149 17.88 4.66 7.13
N ASP A 150 18.76 5.03 6.20
CA ASP A 150 19.47 4.08 5.32
C ASP A 150 20.25 3.01 6.14
N SER A 151 20.76 3.40 7.32
CA SER A 151 21.52 2.53 8.23
C SER A 151 20.65 1.68 9.17
N ASN A 152 19.39 2.08 9.40
CA ASN A 152 18.43 1.33 10.20
C ASN A 152 17.05 1.31 9.49
N PRO A 153 16.93 0.62 8.34
CA PRO A 153 15.70 0.55 7.58
C PRO A 153 14.77 -0.55 8.11
N PHE A 154 13.49 -0.49 7.76
CA PHE A 154 12.57 -1.62 7.98
C PHE A 154 12.96 -2.79 7.08
N ALA A 155 13.01 -2.57 5.77
CA ALA A 155 13.44 -3.57 4.79
C ALA A 155 14.24 -2.92 3.66
N ARG A 156 15.50 -3.34 3.51
CA ARG A 156 16.47 -2.84 2.52
C ARG A 156 17.41 -3.98 2.12
N SER A 157 18.09 -3.84 0.99
CA SER A 157 19.15 -4.77 0.57
C SER A 157 20.22 -5.05 1.64
N THR A 158 20.44 -4.14 2.59
CA THR A 158 21.41 -4.30 3.70
C THR A 158 20.93 -5.18 4.84
N ASN A 159 19.62 -5.42 4.99
CA ASN A 159 19.06 -6.29 6.03
C ASN A 159 18.20 -7.45 5.48
N VAL A 160 18.07 -7.57 4.15
CA VAL A 160 17.43 -8.70 3.48
C VAL A 160 18.47 -9.70 3.02
N VAL A 161 18.33 -10.95 3.50
CA VAL A 161 19.18 -12.08 3.10
C VAL A 161 18.38 -13.01 2.19
N PHE A 162 19.00 -13.45 1.10
CA PHE A 162 18.40 -14.41 0.17
C PHE A 162 18.95 -15.81 0.46
N SER A 163 18.08 -16.83 0.41
CA SER A 163 18.52 -18.24 0.50
C SER A 163 19.28 -18.71 -0.73
N GLY A 164 19.14 -17.99 -1.86
CA GLY A 164 19.91 -18.18 -3.09
C GLY A 164 20.53 -16.87 -3.55
N THR A 165 20.79 -16.75 -4.85
CA THR A 165 21.34 -15.52 -5.43
C THR A 165 20.39 -14.34 -5.21
N ALA A 166 20.92 -13.24 -4.68
CA ALA A 166 20.18 -11.99 -4.57
C ALA A 166 19.78 -11.50 -5.97
N TRP A 167 18.48 -11.51 -6.24
CA TRP A 167 17.93 -11.20 -7.56
C TRP A 167 17.50 -9.72 -7.69
N THR A 168 17.45 -8.99 -6.57
CA THR A 168 17.11 -7.57 -6.53
C THR A 168 17.85 -6.85 -5.41
N LYS A 169 18.07 -5.55 -5.59
CA LYS A 169 18.50 -4.62 -4.53
C LYS A 169 17.35 -3.71 -4.06
N SER A 170 16.24 -3.67 -4.80
CA SER A 170 15.07 -2.85 -4.48
C SER A 170 14.03 -3.69 -3.74
N ILE A 171 13.74 -3.31 -2.51
CA ILE A 171 12.56 -3.77 -1.78
C ILE A 171 11.51 -2.66 -1.92
N SER A 172 10.66 -2.79 -2.93
CA SER A 172 9.65 -1.79 -3.32
C SER A 172 8.25 -2.28 -2.95
N HIS A 173 7.23 -1.47 -3.29
CA HIS A 173 5.81 -1.60 -2.99
C HIS A 173 5.36 -3.02 -2.65
N GLY A 174 4.76 -3.15 -1.47
CA GLY A 174 4.35 -4.42 -0.93
C GLY A 174 3.26 -4.30 0.13
N GLU A 175 2.97 -5.43 0.78
CA GLU A 175 2.02 -5.50 1.87
C GLU A 175 2.40 -6.60 2.88
N MET A 176 2.15 -6.32 4.16
CA MET A 176 2.30 -7.30 5.22
C MET A 176 1.26 -8.41 5.06
N ILE A 177 1.66 -9.67 5.26
CA ILE A 177 0.73 -10.80 5.27
C ILE A 177 -0.15 -10.71 6.52
N ARG A 178 -1.45 -10.58 6.29
CA ARG A 178 -2.49 -10.54 7.33
C ARG A 178 -3.25 -11.86 7.38
N THR A 179 -3.50 -12.35 8.58
CA THR A 179 -4.45 -13.44 8.84
C THR A 179 -5.82 -12.92 9.27
N LYS A 180 -5.85 -11.74 9.91
CA LYS A 180 -7.06 -10.95 10.14
C LYS A 180 -7.23 -9.99 8.98
N VAL A 181 -8.17 -10.31 8.10
CA VAL A 181 -8.34 -9.66 6.78
C VAL A 181 -9.38 -8.55 6.78
N ASN A 182 -9.88 -8.15 7.95
CA ASN A 182 -10.90 -7.13 8.07
C ASN A 182 -10.34 -5.70 7.94
N GLN A 183 -11.23 -4.71 7.95
CA GLN A 183 -10.94 -3.28 7.78
C GLN A 183 -9.99 -2.69 8.83
N ALA A 184 -9.72 -3.39 9.93
CA ALA A 184 -8.78 -2.96 10.98
C ALA A 184 -7.31 -3.06 10.55
N MET A 185 -7.01 -3.80 9.46
CA MET A 185 -5.66 -3.99 8.94
C MET A 185 -4.66 -4.55 9.97
N THR A 186 -5.15 -5.30 10.97
CA THR A 186 -4.31 -5.80 12.06
C THR A 186 -3.29 -6.81 11.57
N ILE A 187 -2.06 -6.65 12.06
CA ILE A 187 -0.95 -7.58 11.85
C ILE A 187 -0.54 -8.21 13.18
N SER A 188 0.02 -9.41 13.13
CA SER A 188 0.77 -9.97 14.25
C SER A 188 2.13 -9.26 14.32
N PRO A 189 2.65 -8.85 15.48
CA PRO A 189 4.04 -8.38 15.60
C PRO A 189 5.04 -9.54 15.50
N CYS A 190 4.54 -10.78 15.59
CA CYS A 190 5.30 -12.01 15.57
C CYS A 190 5.42 -12.56 14.14
N ASN A 191 6.61 -13.07 13.79
CA ASN A 191 6.89 -13.75 12.53
C ASN A 191 6.36 -13.00 11.30
N LEU A 192 6.78 -11.73 11.18
CA LEU A 192 6.35 -10.86 10.09
C LEU A 192 6.72 -11.46 8.73
N ARG A 193 5.81 -11.32 7.78
CA ARG A 193 5.98 -11.73 6.39
C ARG A 193 5.48 -10.62 5.49
N TYR A 194 6.22 -10.33 4.43
CA TYR A 194 5.96 -9.17 3.58
C TYR A 194 6.09 -9.58 2.11
N LEU A 195 4.98 -9.48 1.36
CA LEU A 195 5.00 -9.65 -0.09
C LEU A 195 5.43 -8.31 -0.69
N TYR A 196 6.43 -8.32 -1.58
CA TYR A 196 7.01 -7.09 -2.12
C TYR A 196 7.29 -7.23 -3.61
N GLN A 197 7.40 -6.12 -4.33
CA GLN A 197 7.94 -6.12 -5.68
C GLN A 197 9.44 -5.79 -5.69
N GLY A 198 10.19 -6.50 -6.52
CA GLY A 198 11.60 -6.24 -6.77
C GLY A 198 11.89 -6.30 -8.27
N VAL A 199 13.05 -5.78 -8.65
CA VAL A 199 13.51 -5.75 -10.05
C VAL A 199 15.01 -6.04 -10.11
N SER A 200 15.48 -6.59 -11.24
CA SER A 200 16.92 -6.78 -11.46
C SER A 200 17.67 -5.45 -11.26
N PRO A 201 18.80 -5.42 -10.55
CA PRO A 201 19.61 -4.21 -10.41
C PRO A 201 20.17 -3.68 -11.73
N SER A 202 20.13 -4.49 -12.80
CA SER A 202 20.54 -4.13 -14.15
C SER A 202 19.39 -3.64 -15.04
N ALA A 203 18.16 -3.54 -14.51
CA ALA A 203 17.04 -3.00 -15.28
C ALA A 203 17.26 -1.51 -15.55
N GLY A 204 16.86 -1.08 -16.75
CA GLY A 204 16.95 0.31 -17.18
C GLY A 204 15.95 0.58 -18.32
N GLY A 205 15.85 1.85 -18.72
CA GLY A 205 14.85 2.31 -19.69
C GLY A 205 13.62 2.92 -19.01
N ASP A 206 12.47 2.86 -19.67
CA ASP A 206 11.20 3.39 -19.16
C ASP A 206 10.74 2.60 -17.92
N TYR A 207 10.40 3.32 -16.85
CA TYR A 207 9.98 2.76 -15.56
C TYR A 207 8.77 1.83 -15.69
N ASN A 208 7.80 2.19 -16.53
CA ASN A 208 6.59 1.40 -16.73
C ASN A 208 6.86 0.05 -17.42
N ALA A 209 8.02 -0.09 -18.07
CA ALA A 209 8.45 -1.32 -18.74
C ALA A 209 9.40 -2.18 -17.88
N PHE A 210 9.72 -1.75 -16.66
CA PHE A 210 10.59 -2.52 -15.77
C PHE A 210 9.97 -3.91 -15.48
N PRO A 211 10.78 -4.99 -15.52
CA PRO A 211 10.29 -6.35 -15.30
C PRO A 211 10.16 -6.64 -13.80
N TRP A 212 9.30 -5.90 -13.10
CA TRP A 212 8.99 -6.11 -11.69
C TRP A 212 8.46 -7.52 -11.45
N LYS A 213 8.91 -8.14 -10.37
CA LYS A 213 8.47 -9.45 -9.93
C LYS A 213 8.14 -9.42 -8.45
N LEU A 214 7.22 -10.29 -8.04
CA LEU A 214 6.88 -10.44 -6.62
C LEU A 214 7.89 -11.37 -5.92
N GLY A 215 8.34 -10.94 -4.75
CA GLY A 215 9.13 -11.71 -3.80
C GLY A 215 8.46 -11.75 -2.44
N PHE A 216 8.99 -12.58 -1.54
CA PHE A 216 8.42 -12.80 -0.22
C PHE A 216 9.52 -12.71 0.85
N LEU A 217 9.38 -11.79 1.79
CA LEU A 217 10.25 -11.68 2.95
C LEU A 217 9.62 -12.43 4.13
N THR A 218 10.48 -13.10 4.90
CA THR A 218 10.13 -13.69 6.19
C THR A 218 11.11 -13.14 7.23
N GLN A 219 10.60 -12.61 8.32
CA GLN A 219 11.40 -12.09 9.42
C GLN A 219 12.24 -13.22 10.05
N THR A 220 13.53 -12.97 10.25
CA THR A 220 14.47 -13.96 10.81
C THR A 220 14.82 -13.68 12.27
N ASN A 221 14.36 -12.56 12.82
CA ASN A 221 14.63 -12.08 14.17
C ASN A 221 13.34 -11.70 14.91
N SER A 222 12.28 -12.51 14.78
CA SER A 222 11.04 -12.24 15.51
C SER A 222 11.25 -12.27 17.02
N ALA A 223 10.58 -11.37 17.74
CA ALA A 223 10.53 -11.39 19.20
C ALA A 223 9.56 -12.46 19.76
N CYS A 224 8.74 -13.01 18.87
CA CYS A 224 7.77 -14.08 19.00
C CYS A 224 7.55 -14.58 17.55
#